data_AF-A0A2V6X641-F1
#
_entry.id   AF-A0A2V6X641-F1
#
_cell.length_a   1.000
_cell.length_b   1.000
_cell.length_c   1.000
_cell.angle_alpha   90.00
_cell.angle_beta   90.00
_cell.angle_gamma   90.00
#
_symmetry.space_group_name_H-M   'P 1'
#
loop_
_entity.id
_entity.type
_entity.pdbx_description
1 polymer ?
#
loop_
_entity_poly.entity_id
_entity_poly.type
_entity_poly.pdbx_seq_one_letter_code
_entity_poly.pdbx_strand_id
1 'polypeptide(L)'
;VFDVKPDGTLTGGRVWAETKGEGRGAPDGMKLDSQSNIYCCGPSGIHVFTPDAVDLGVIRVPEHTANMAFGDDDLRSLYITASTSVYRIRVRVPGLPAL
;
A
#
# COMPACT_ATOMS: atom_id res chain seq x y z
N VAL A 1 -8.53 5.03 -11.53
CA VAL A 1 -8.57 6.49 -11.67
C VAL A 1 -9.93 6.89 -12.20
N PHE A 2 -10.69 7.57 -11.34
CA PHE A 2 -11.99 8.14 -11.68
C PHE A 2 -11.88 9.66 -11.61
N ASP A 3 -12.52 10.32 -12.55
CA ASP A 3 -12.74 11.76 -12.48
C ASP A 3 -14.02 11.99 -11.67
N VAL A 4 -13.91 12.76 -10.59
CA VAL A 4 -15.04 13.10 -9.69
C VAL A 4 -15.63 14.42 -10.16
N LYS A 5 -16.90 14.40 -10.57
CA LYS A 5 -17.62 15.61 -11.00
C LYS A 5 -18.11 16.42 -9.79
N PRO A 6 -18.47 17.70 -9.97
CA PRO A 6 -19.01 18.55 -8.90
C PRO A 6 -20.28 18.00 -8.23
N ASP A 7 -21.05 17.18 -8.95
CA ASP A 7 -22.26 16.51 -8.45
C ASP A 7 -21.99 15.17 -7.73
N GLY A 8 -20.71 14.81 -7.56
CA GLY A 8 -20.26 13.57 -6.93
C GLY A 8 -20.31 12.35 -7.85
N THR A 9 -20.77 12.47 -9.09
CA THR A 9 -20.75 11.35 -10.04
C THR A 9 -19.33 11.06 -10.51
N LEU A 10 -19.06 9.78 -10.80
CA LEU A 10 -17.76 9.29 -11.25
C LEU A 10 -17.78 9.01 -12.75
N THR A 11 -16.72 9.42 -13.44
CA THR A 11 -16.47 9.06 -14.84
C THR A 11 -15.04 8.56 -15.04
N GLY A 12 -14.74 8.01 -16.21
CA GLY A 12 -13.44 7.38 -16.46
C GLY A 12 -13.40 5.94 -15.93
N GLY A 13 -12.43 5.63 -15.07
CA GLY A 13 -12.21 4.26 -14.57
C GLY A 13 -10.99 3.56 -15.16
N ARG A 14 -9.90 4.31 -15.35
CA ARG A 14 -8.63 3.74 -15.80
C ARG A 14 -7.95 2.97 -14.67
N VAL A 15 -7.28 1.86 -14.97
CA VAL A 15 -6.38 1.23 -14.00
C VAL A 15 -5.22 2.18 -13.73
N TRP A 16 -4.94 2.47 -12.45
CA TRP A 16 -3.83 3.33 -12.06
C TRP A 16 -2.53 2.51 -11.98
N ALA A 17 -2.56 1.43 -11.20
CA ALA A 17 -1.50 0.42 -11.10
C ALA A 17 -2.12 -0.96 -10.91
N GLU A 18 -1.32 -2.00 -11.16
CA GLU A 18 -1.66 -3.40 -10.91
C GLU A 18 -0.62 -4.01 -9.97
N THR A 19 -1.04 -4.72 -8.92
CA THR A 19 -0.12 -5.49 -8.08
C THR A 19 0.22 -6.81 -8.77
N LYS A 20 1.30 -6.83 -9.55
CA LYS A 20 1.71 -8.01 -10.34
C LYS A 20 2.75 -8.84 -9.58
N GLY A 21 2.58 -10.15 -9.54
CA GLY A 21 3.57 -11.04 -8.93
C GLY A 21 3.06 -12.47 -8.80
N GLU A 22 3.98 -13.37 -8.45
CA GLU A 22 3.65 -14.74 -8.13
C GLU A 22 3.17 -14.86 -6.67
N GLY A 23 2.50 -15.98 -6.37
CA GLY A 23 2.00 -16.27 -5.02
C GLY A 23 0.57 -15.81 -4.76
N ARG A 24 0.10 -15.99 -3.52
CA ARG A 24 -1.26 -15.65 -3.09
C ARG A 24 -1.34 -14.16 -2.75
N GLY A 25 -2.46 -13.54 -3.08
CA GLY A 25 -2.77 -12.17 -2.69
C GLY A 25 -3.44 -11.37 -3.80
N ALA A 26 -4.11 -10.30 -3.41
CA ALA A 26 -4.74 -9.31 -4.29
C ALA A 26 -4.63 -7.93 -3.62
N PRO A 27 -4.87 -6.83 -4.36
CA PRO A 27 -5.02 -5.51 -3.76
C PRO A 27 -6.03 -5.54 -2.61
N ASP A 28 -5.60 -5.13 -1.43
CA ASP A 28 -6.43 -5.01 -0.22
C ASP A 28 -6.08 -3.69 0.51
N GLY A 29 -5.55 -3.76 1.74
CA GLY A 29 -5.17 -2.57 2.51
C GLY A 29 -4.09 -1.73 1.82
N MET A 30 -4.27 -0.41 1.87
CA MET A 30 -3.35 0.57 1.30
C MET A 30 -3.13 1.78 2.22
N LYS A 31 -1.95 2.40 2.14
CA LYS A 31 -1.51 3.59 2.90
C LYS A 31 -0.56 4.45 2.06
N LEU A 32 -0.43 5.73 2.43
CA LEU A 32 0.52 6.67 1.86
C LEU A 32 1.68 6.92 2.81
N ASP A 33 2.88 7.11 2.26
CA ASP A 33 3.98 7.73 2.98
C ASP A 33 4.02 9.26 2.79
N SER A 34 4.94 9.92 3.48
CA SER A 34 5.14 11.38 3.42
C SER A 34 5.65 11.91 2.08
N GLN A 35 6.02 11.04 1.13
CA GLN A 35 6.35 11.37 -0.25
C GLN A 35 5.22 11.00 -1.22
N SER A 36 4.05 10.66 -0.69
CA SER A 36 2.87 10.23 -1.45
C SER A 36 3.07 8.92 -2.20
N ASN A 37 4.07 8.09 -1.84
CA ASN A 37 4.15 6.73 -2.35
C ASN A 37 3.00 5.90 -1.76
N ILE A 38 2.36 5.08 -2.58
CA ILE A 38 1.30 4.15 -2.19
C ILE A 38 1.91 2.81 -1.83
N TYR A 39 1.69 2.38 -0.58
CA TYR A 39 1.93 1.03 -0.13
C TYR A 39 0.61 0.27 -0.23
N CYS A 40 0.58 -0.88 -0.91
CA CYS A 40 -0.62 -1.68 -1.13
C CYS A 40 -0.33 -3.17 -0.91
N CYS A 41 -1.20 -3.86 -0.17
CA CYS A 41 -1.13 -5.31 -0.05
C CYS A 41 -1.34 -5.93 -1.44
N GLY A 42 -0.62 -7.01 -1.74
CA GLY A 42 -0.74 -7.70 -3.02
C GLY A 42 -0.03 -9.05 -3.02
N PRO A 43 0.12 -9.69 -4.18
CA PRO A 43 0.87 -10.93 -4.30
C PRO A 43 2.26 -10.80 -3.67
N SER A 44 2.65 -11.77 -2.85
CA SER A 44 3.95 -11.84 -2.17
C SER A 44 4.27 -10.76 -1.11
N GLY A 45 3.37 -9.81 -0.82
CA GLY A 45 3.57 -8.83 0.25
C GLY A 45 3.09 -7.42 -0.09
N ILE A 46 3.89 -6.40 0.25
CA ILE A 46 3.49 -5.00 0.10
C ILE A 46 4.15 -4.38 -1.13
N HIS A 47 3.34 -4.03 -2.13
CA HIS A 47 3.74 -3.33 -3.34
C HIS A 47 3.84 -1.84 -3.06
N VAL A 48 4.92 -1.20 -3.54
CA VAL A 48 5.16 0.22 -3.32
C VAL A 48 5.19 0.94 -4.66
N PHE A 49 4.31 1.92 -4.83
CA PHE A 49 4.20 2.71 -6.05
C PHE A 49 4.48 4.18 -5.77
N THR A 50 5.16 4.85 -6.70
CA THR A 50 5.23 6.32 -6.72
C THR A 50 3.85 6.96 -6.95
N PRO A 51 3.66 8.27 -6.71
CA PRO A 51 2.42 9.00 -7.05
C PRO A 51 1.99 8.89 -8.51
N ASP A 52 2.94 8.62 -9.41
CA ASP A 52 2.72 8.48 -10.85
C ASP A 52 2.59 7.01 -11.31
N ALA A 53 2.24 6.10 -10.39
CA ALA A 53 2.03 4.68 -10.63
C ALA A 53 3.26 3.86 -11.05
N VAL A 54 4.47 4.42 -10.94
CA VAL A 54 5.71 3.64 -11.13
C VAL A 54 5.89 2.67 -9.97
N ASP A 55 6.03 1.39 -10.27
CA ASP A 55 6.34 0.32 -9.32
C ASP A 55 7.79 0.44 -8.83
N LEU A 56 7.98 0.60 -7.51
CA LEU A 56 9.28 0.64 -6.84
C LEU A 56 9.72 -0.73 -6.32
N GLY A 57 8.82 -1.71 -6.32
CA GLY A 57 9.05 -3.08 -5.90
C GLY A 57 8.14 -3.57 -4.78
N VAL A 58 8.43 -4.79 -4.32
CA VAL A 58 7.62 -5.50 -3.33
C VAL A 58 8.44 -5.81 -2.08
N ILE A 59 7.93 -5.37 -0.93
CA ILE A 59 8.38 -5.79 0.39
C ILE A 59 7.80 -7.17 0.65
N ARG A 60 8.65 -8.20 0.60
CA ARG A 60 8.21 -9.59 0.76
C ARG A 60 7.79 -9.87 2.20
N VAL A 61 6.64 -10.51 2.35
CA VAL A 61 6.10 -10.97 3.63
C VAL A 61 5.84 -12.47 3.54
N PRO A 62 6.16 -13.29 4.57
CA PRO A 62 6.01 -14.74 4.50
C PRO A 62 4.57 -15.25 4.36
N GLU A 63 3.59 -14.40 4.66
CA GLU A 63 2.16 -14.74 4.73
C GLU A 63 1.32 -13.76 3.91
N HIS A 64 0.08 -14.16 3.60
CA HIS A 64 -0.87 -13.30 2.89
C HIS A 64 -1.26 -12.10 3.75
N THR A 65 -0.98 -10.91 3.23
CA THR A 65 -1.16 -9.60 3.89
C THR A 65 -2.53 -9.01 3.60
N ALA A 66 -3.24 -8.56 4.63
CA ALA A 66 -4.54 -7.89 4.47
C ALA A 66 -4.44 -6.38 4.71
N ASN A 67 -3.56 -5.92 5.61
CA ASN A 67 -3.41 -4.49 5.90
C ASN A 67 -2.03 -4.14 6.45
N MET A 68 -1.78 -2.83 6.51
CA MET A 68 -0.61 -2.25 7.13
C MET A 68 -0.91 -0.87 7.72
N ALA A 69 -0.08 -0.45 8.68
CA ALA A 69 -0.08 0.90 9.22
C ALA A 69 1.36 1.35 9.54
N PHE A 70 1.62 2.64 9.34
CA PHE A 70 2.83 3.27 9.84
C PHE A 70 2.66 3.59 11.33
N GLY A 71 3.71 3.37 12.12
CA GLY A 71 3.69 3.59 13.56
C GLY A 71 5.08 3.90 14.12
N ASP A 72 5.13 3.91 15.45
CA ASP A 72 6.15 4.54 16.29
C ASP A 72 6.16 6.08 16.15
N ASP A 73 6.85 6.76 17.06
CA ASP A 73 6.88 8.22 17.15
C ASP A 73 7.39 8.90 15.86
N ASP A 74 8.21 8.20 15.09
CA ASP A 74 8.78 8.69 13.84
C ASP A 74 8.06 8.20 12.57
N LEU A 75 6.97 7.43 12.72
CA LEU A 75 6.17 6.85 11.64
C LEU A 75 6.96 6.02 10.62
N ARG A 76 8.15 5.52 10.98
CA ARG A 76 9.00 4.73 10.09
C ARG A 76 8.92 3.23 10.34
N SER A 77 8.03 2.78 11.22
CA SER A 77 7.74 1.37 11.37
C SER A 77 6.50 1.01 10.59
N LEU A 78 6.63 0.10 9.63
CA LEU A 78 5.49 -0.46 8.92
C LEU A 78 5.06 -1.74 9.66
N TYR A 79 3.94 -1.67 10.35
CA TYR A 79 3.27 -2.81 10.98
C TYR A 79 2.35 -3.46 9.94
N ILE A 80 2.45 -4.77 9.77
CA ILE A 80 1.78 -5.52 8.71
C ILE A 80 1.00 -6.67 9.33
N THR A 81 -0.31 -6.72 9.09
CA THR A 81 -1.15 -7.86 9.47
C THR A 81 -1.15 -8.88 8.32
N ALA A 82 -0.69 -10.10 8.61
CA ALA A 82 -0.53 -11.13 7.62
C ALA A 82 -1.02 -12.47 8.16
N SER A 83 -2.22 -12.87 7.75
CA SER A 83 -2.89 -14.13 8.09
C SER A 83 -2.88 -14.48 9.58
N THR A 84 -1.80 -15.08 10.10
CA THR A 84 -1.69 -15.52 11.49
C THR A 84 -0.74 -14.68 12.36
N SER A 85 -0.01 -13.74 11.75
CA SER A 85 1.05 -12.98 12.41
C SER A 85 0.97 -11.47 12.16
N VAL A 86 1.64 -10.71 13.02
CA VAL A 86 1.94 -9.29 12.80
C VAL A 86 3.45 -9.14 12.62
N TYR A 87 3.84 -8.54 11.50
CA TYR A 87 5.23 -8.23 11.19
C TYR A 87 5.50 -6.74 11.38
N ARG A 88 6.76 -6.38 11.66
CA ARG A 88 7.22 -5.00 11.74
C ARG A 88 8.54 -4.88 11.00
N ILE A 89 8.64 -3.89 10.12
CA ILE A 89 9.89 -3.51 9.46
C ILE A 89 10.11 -2.01 9.56
N ARG A 90 11.36 -1.59 9.38
CA ARG A 90 11.73 -0.18 9.31
C ARG A 90 11.80 0.28 7.85
N VAL A 91 11.16 1.40 7.54
CA VAL A 91 11.20 2.07 6.24
C VAL A 91 12.04 3.34 6.32
N ARG A 92 12.53 3.81 5.16
CA ARG A 92 13.35 5.02 5.07
C ARG A 92 12.50 6.30 5.09
N VAL A 93 11.35 6.25 4.43
CA VAL A 93 10.41 7.37 4.31
C VAL A 93 9.34 7.20 5.38
N PRO A 94 9.10 8.20 6.25
CA PRO A 94 8.05 8.10 7.26
C PRO A 94 6.68 8.08 6.61
N GLY A 95 5.75 7.38 7.25
CA GLY A 95 4.33 7.36 6.91
C GLY A 95 3.62 8.68 7.13
N LEU A 96 2.31 8.64 6.91
CA LEU A 96 1.38 9.65 7.42
C LEU A 96 0.66 9.14 8.67
N PRO A 97 0.29 10.02 9.62
CA PRO A 97 -0.57 9.65 10.73
C PRO A 97 -1.89 9.06 10.21
N ALA A 98 -2.42 8.04 10.90
CA ALA A 98 -3.80 7.63 10.67
C ALA A 98 -4.73 8.77 11.10
N LEU A 99 -5.65 9.17 10.21
CA LEU A 99 -6.75 10.09 10.51
C LEU A 99 -7.88 9.36 11.25
#